data_AF-A0A812IVL9-F1
#
_entry.id   AF-A0A812IVL9-F1
#
_cell.length_a   1.000
_cell.length_b   1.000
_cell.length_c   1.000
_cell.angle_alpha   90.00
_cell.angle_beta   90.00
_cell.angle_gamma   90.00
#
_symmetry.space_group_name_H-M   'P 1'
#
loop_
_entity.id
_entity.type
_entity.pdbx_description
1 polymer ?
#
loop_
_entity_poly.entity_id
_entity_poly.type
_entity_poly.pdbx_seq_one_letter_code
_entity_poly.pdbx_strand_id
1 'polypeptide(L)'
;MRRRRRRDSRCREPRARGQSPAGRSRIQDLRHEFERERSRSRTPRPSAMELRDEVQELVENLMDLDFPNDDLRAPWAKILHLRKRLISGDETARGEHDSELPRDVQEAAFQKTNWKGKLQELYNGSFRKNVEKGEIKYTTSEVTSATTVAFRSVVEASRFQYAYHGQICHAKKLAEHSAAHAAICAEFPDYNWREALPLPEPDYQGSSRALRFKSELHETIKALTNKEVTRDDLPYETSFFPDNDRDQQYVARVTLACLDKSSYTGRPAMNKKLAEQAAAEEMKRLEVQKARKQKARERAEQKGLHSQTVQDEEESSYTYGDSESGDADPAAPVQ
;
A
#
# COMPACT_ATOMS: atom_id res chain seq x y z
N MET A 1 49.11 25.38 -5.31
CA MET A 1 47.95 26.27 -5.52
C MET A 1 46.70 25.70 -4.86
N ARG A 2 46.33 26.15 -3.65
CA ARG A 2 45.11 25.73 -2.94
C ARG A 2 44.07 26.86 -3.02
N ARG A 3 42.98 26.67 -3.77
CA ARG A 3 41.90 27.66 -3.89
C ARG A 3 40.92 27.51 -2.73
N ARG A 4 40.95 28.48 -1.80
CA ARG A 4 39.93 28.69 -0.76
C ARG A 4 38.64 29.19 -1.41
N ARG A 5 37.54 28.43 -1.30
CA ARG A 5 36.19 28.89 -1.69
C ARG A 5 35.61 29.71 -0.53
N ARG A 6 35.37 31.00 -0.78
CA ARG A 6 34.60 31.90 0.09
C ARG A 6 33.13 31.46 0.08
N ARG A 7 32.54 31.25 1.26
CA ARG A 7 31.09 31.08 1.43
C ARG A 7 30.47 32.47 1.54
N ASP A 8 29.68 32.85 0.54
CA ASP A 8 28.83 34.03 0.57
C ASP A 8 27.62 33.77 1.47
N SER A 9 27.66 34.36 2.66
CA SER A 9 26.55 34.46 3.60
C SER A 9 25.59 35.54 3.12
N ARG A 10 24.67 35.21 2.20
CA ARG A 10 23.57 36.13 1.87
C ARG A 10 22.48 36.03 2.94
N CYS A 11 22.44 37.04 3.80
CA CYS A 11 21.30 37.35 4.66
C CYS A 11 20.04 37.45 3.80
N ARG A 12 19.10 36.51 3.99
CA ARG A 12 17.76 36.61 3.42
C ARG A 12 16.93 37.54 4.29
N GLU A 13 16.48 38.64 3.70
CA GLU A 13 15.51 39.54 4.32
C GLU A 13 14.19 38.81 4.65
N PRO A 14 13.54 39.14 5.77
CA PRO A 14 12.26 38.58 6.15
C PRO A 14 11.17 39.11 5.21
N ARG A 15 10.59 38.21 4.39
CA ARG A 15 9.42 38.52 3.56
C ARG A 15 8.25 38.91 4.47
N ALA A 16 7.77 40.14 4.30
CA ALA A 16 6.56 40.65 4.93
C ALA A 16 5.38 39.70 4.66
N ARG A 17 4.71 39.26 5.73
CA ARG A 17 3.47 38.48 5.66
C ARG A 17 2.37 39.39 5.12
N GLY A 18 2.12 39.28 3.81
CA GLY A 18 0.96 39.90 3.18
C GLY A 18 -0.31 39.36 3.85
N GLN A 19 -1.12 40.27 4.40
CA GLN A 19 -2.43 39.96 4.92
C GLN A 19 -3.29 39.47 3.76
N SER A 20 -3.73 38.21 3.82
CA SER A 20 -4.69 37.66 2.87
C SER A 20 -5.97 38.49 2.93
N PRO A 21 -6.52 38.95 1.79
CA PRO A 21 -7.75 39.72 1.76
C PRO A 21 -8.88 38.90 2.40
N ALA A 22 -9.47 39.45 3.45
CA ALA A 22 -10.57 38.83 4.16
C ALA A 22 -11.80 38.73 3.24
N GLY A 23 -12.29 37.52 3.00
CA GLY A 23 -13.64 37.30 2.47
C GLY A 23 -13.79 36.40 1.24
N ARG A 24 -12.71 36.02 0.55
CA ARG A 24 -12.81 34.96 -0.49
C ARG A 24 -12.41 33.62 0.10
N SER A 25 -13.39 32.71 0.16
CA SER A 25 -13.15 31.32 0.55
C SER A 25 -12.16 30.71 -0.45
N ARG A 26 -11.03 30.23 0.05
CA ARG A 26 -10.01 29.47 -0.71
C ARG A 26 -10.63 28.35 -1.56
N ILE A 27 -11.80 27.85 -1.17
CA ILE A 27 -12.55 26.83 -1.90
C ILE A 27 -13.12 27.37 -3.22
N GLN A 28 -13.55 28.63 -3.28
CA GLN A 28 -14.09 29.25 -4.51
C GLN A 28 -12.99 29.50 -5.55
N ASP A 29 -11.80 29.93 -5.10
CA ASP A 29 -10.66 30.14 -6.00
C ASP A 29 -10.18 28.81 -6.61
N LEU A 30 -10.10 27.75 -5.78
CA LEU A 30 -9.77 26.39 -6.27
C LEU A 30 -10.81 25.86 -7.25
N ARG A 31 -12.11 26.15 -7.04
CA ARG A 31 -13.16 25.73 -7.97
C ARG A 31 -13.04 26.43 -9.33
N HIS A 32 -12.77 27.74 -9.33
CA HIS A 32 -12.58 28.50 -10.57
C HIS A 32 -11.29 28.14 -11.30
N GLU A 33 -10.23 27.81 -10.57
CA GLU A 33 -8.96 27.33 -11.14
C GLU A 33 -9.17 25.96 -11.79
N PHE A 34 -9.89 25.06 -11.11
CA PHE A 34 -10.28 23.75 -11.64
C PHE A 34 -11.17 23.85 -12.88
N GLU A 35 -12.15 24.75 -12.91
CA GLU A 35 -13.00 24.98 -14.09
C GLU A 35 -12.22 25.61 -15.25
N ARG A 36 -11.21 26.45 -14.98
CA ARG A 36 -10.30 26.97 -16.01
C ARG A 36 -9.39 25.89 -16.58
N GLU A 37 -8.83 25.02 -15.75
CA GLU A 37 -8.04 23.86 -16.20
C GLU A 37 -8.87 22.87 -17.00
N ARG A 38 -10.11 22.60 -16.56
CA ARG A 38 -11.05 21.72 -17.28
C ARG A 38 -11.49 22.28 -18.64
N SER A 39 -11.42 23.60 -18.81
CA SER A 39 -11.71 24.27 -20.08
C SER A 39 -10.51 24.25 -21.02
N ARG A 40 -9.28 24.23 -20.49
CA ARG A 40 -8.04 24.15 -21.27
C ARG A 40 -7.72 22.73 -21.76
N SER A 41 -8.26 21.70 -21.11
CA SER A 41 -8.03 20.29 -21.47
C SER A 41 -9.04 19.71 -22.45
N ARG A 42 -9.95 20.52 -23.01
CA ARG A 42 -10.81 20.09 -24.10
C ARG A 42 -9.99 20.01 -25.37
N THR A 43 -9.53 18.81 -25.73
CA THR A 43 -9.05 18.57 -27.08
C THR A 43 -10.16 18.91 -28.07
N PRO A 44 -9.87 19.66 -29.14
CA PRO A 44 -10.88 19.98 -30.15
C PRO A 44 -11.49 18.69 -30.69
N ARG A 45 -12.78 18.74 -31.04
CA ARG A 45 -13.45 17.59 -31.67
C ARG A 45 -12.67 17.22 -32.92
N PRO A 46 -12.35 15.93 -33.13
CA PRO A 46 -11.75 15.50 -34.36
C PRO A 46 -12.76 15.82 -35.46
N SER A 47 -12.36 16.71 -36.36
CA SER A 47 -13.22 17.08 -37.46
C SER A 47 -13.17 15.97 -38.50
N ALA A 48 -14.23 15.83 -39.30
CA ALA A 48 -14.19 14.94 -40.47
C ALA A 48 -13.03 15.31 -41.43
N MET A 49 -12.57 16.57 -41.37
CA MET A 49 -11.40 17.07 -42.09
C MET A 49 -10.10 16.43 -41.55
N GLU A 50 -9.92 16.32 -40.24
CA GLU A 50 -8.75 15.68 -39.63
C GLU A 50 -8.65 14.19 -40.03
N LEU A 51 -9.76 13.44 -40.02
CA LEU A 51 -9.73 12.06 -40.52
C LEU A 51 -9.32 12.00 -42.00
N ARG A 52 -9.84 12.92 -42.82
CA ARG A 52 -9.52 12.97 -44.24
C ARG A 52 -8.04 13.26 -44.48
N ASP A 53 -7.47 14.21 -43.75
CA ASP A 53 -6.06 14.60 -43.89
C ASP A 53 -5.13 13.44 -43.51
N GLU A 54 -5.44 12.72 -42.43
CA GLU A 54 -4.66 11.54 -42.01
C GLU A 54 -4.78 10.36 -42.98
N VAL A 55 -5.97 10.14 -43.54
CA VAL A 55 -6.16 9.12 -44.59
C VAL A 55 -5.37 9.48 -45.84
N GLN A 56 -5.34 10.76 -46.22
CA GLN A 56 -4.56 11.23 -47.36
C GLN A 56 -3.05 11.02 -47.12
N GLU A 57 -2.54 11.36 -45.93
CA GLU A 57 -1.14 11.13 -45.55
C GLU A 57 -0.78 9.64 -45.58
N LEU A 58 -1.64 8.76 -45.08
CA LEU A 58 -1.42 7.31 -45.18
C LEU A 58 -1.36 6.85 -46.64
N VAL A 59 -2.25 7.35 -47.50
CA VAL A 59 -2.25 6.98 -48.93
C VAL A 59 -0.95 7.44 -49.60
N GLU A 60 -0.46 8.63 -49.27
CA GLU A 60 0.82 9.13 -49.78
C GLU A 60 1.99 8.24 -49.32
N ASN A 61 2.03 7.88 -48.03
CA ASN A 61 3.04 6.96 -47.49
C ASN A 61 2.95 5.55 -48.09
N LEU A 62 1.75 5.08 -48.45
CA LEU A 62 1.56 3.77 -49.09
C LEU A 62 2.03 3.76 -50.55
N MET A 63 1.94 4.91 -51.23
CA MET A 63 2.39 5.07 -52.62
C MET A 63 3.90 5.32 -52.71
N ASP A 64 4.54 5.73 -51.62
CA ASP A 64 5.98 5.82 -51.50
C ASP A 64 6.59 4.42 -51.27
N LEU A 65 7.20 3.86 -52.32
CA LEU A 65 7.82 2.54 -52.28
C LEU A 65 9.06 2.47 -51.38
N ASP A 66 9.63 3.62 -51.01
CA ASP A 66 10.76 3.70 -50.09
C ASP A 66 10.30 3.75 -48.62
N PHE A 67 8.99 3.87 -48.35
CA PHE A 67 8.44 3.93 -47.01
C PHE A 67 8.34 2.52 -46.37
N PRO A 68 9.00 2.27 -45.21
CA PRO A 68 8.97 0.94 -44.59
C PRO A 68 7.57 0.52 -44.13
N ASN A 69 7.18 -0.73 -44.40
CA ASN A 69 5.87 -1.26 -44.00
C ASN A 69 5.60 -1.21 -42.49
N ASP A 70 6.64 -1.29 -41.66
CA ASP A 70 6.48 -1.22 -40.20
C ASP A 70 6.03 0.18 -39.74
N ASP A 71 6.43 1.23 -40.46
CA ASP A 71 6.09 2.62 -40.14
C ASP A 71 4.65 2.97 -40.53
N LEU A 72 4.01 2.20 -41.42
CA LEU A 72 2.60 2.36 -41.79
C LEU A 72 1.63 2.00 -40.65
N ARG A 73 2.08 1.26 -39.64
CA ARG A 73 1.23 0.81 -38.53
C ARG A 73 0.70 1.98 -37.69
N ALA A 74 1.52 3.00 -37.46
CA ALA A 74 1.14 4.13 -36.61
C ALA A 74 0.07 5.02 -37.28
N PRO A 75 0.22 5.46 -38.55
CA PRO A 75 -0.84 6.17 -39.28
C PRO A 75 -2.12 5.35 -39.40
N TRP A 76 -2.01 4.04 -39.67
CA TRP A 76 -3.18 3.15 -39.75
C TRP A 76 -3.96 3.09 -38.43
N ALA A 77 -3.27 2.92 -37.30
CA ALA A 77 -3.90 2.91 -35.98
C ALA A 77 -4.58 4.25 -35.66
N LYS A 78 -3.96 5.37 -36.04
CA LYS A 78 -4.52 6.72 -35.86
C LYS A 78 -5.83 6.92 -36.65
N ILE A 79 -5.87 6.46 -37.90
CA ILE A 79 -7.09 6.48 -38.73
C ILE A 79 -8.20 5.62 -38.13
N LEU A 80 -7.89 4.39 -37.68
CA LEU A 80 -8.88 3.53 -37.03
C LEU A 80 -9.45 4.18 -35.77
N HIS A 81 -8.61 4.86 -34.99
CA HIS A 81 -9.03 5.59 -33.80
C HIS A 81 -9.94 6.78 -34.14
N LEU A 82 -9.57 7.61 -35.11
CA LEU A 82 -10.38 8.75 -35.57
C LEU A 82 -11.72 8.30 -36.15
N ARG A 83 -11.73 7.21 -36.94
CA ARG A 83 -12.95 6.60 -37.47
C ARG A 83 -13.86 6.10 -36.35
N LYS A 84 -13.31 5.39 -35.35
CA LYS A 84 -14.07 4.92 -34.18
C LYS A 84 -14.71 6.10 -33.44
N ARG A 85 -13.97 7.19 -33.24
CA ARG A 85 -14.48 8.43 -32.60
C ARG A 85 -15.62 9.08 -33.39
N LEU A 86 -15.52 9.12 -34.71
CA LEU A 86 -16.56 9.70 -35.57
C LEU A 86 -17.82 8.83 -35.63
N ILE A 87 -17.68 7.50 -35.71
CA ILE A 87 -18.80 6.56 -35.81
C ILE A 87 -19.60 6.50 -34.50
N SER A 88 -18.91 6.48 -33.35
CA SER A 88 -19.59 6.34 -32.05
C SER A 88 -20.45 7.56 -31.67
N GLY A 89 -20.42 8.65 -32.44
CA GLY A 89 -21.27 9.84 -32.19
C GLY A 89 -21.08 10.44 -30.80
N ASP A 90 -19.93 10.18 -30.17
CA ASP A 90 -19.86 10.14 -28.72
C ASP A 90 -19.55 11.52 -28.11
N GLU A 91 -20.60 12.28 -27.80
CA GLU A 91 -20.52 13.40 -26.85
C GLU A 91 -20.32 12.92 -25.40
N THR A 92 -20.48 11.62 -25.13
CA THR A 92 -20.31 10.98 -23.81
C THR A 92 -18.94 10.35 -23.57
N ALA A 93 -17.98 10.51 -24.48
CA ALA A 93 -16.57 10.25 -24.23
C ALA A 93 -15.95 11.30 -23.29
N ARG A 94 -16.60 11.62 -22.16
CA ARG A 94 -15.90 11.90 -20.91
C ARG A 94 -15.25 10.59 -20.46
N GLY A 95 -14.09 10.28 -21.02
CA GLY A 95 -13.12 9.41 -20.36
C GLY A 95 -13.26 7.90 -20.58
N GLU A 96 -13.88 7.42 -21.66
CA GLU A 96 -13.45 6.14 -22.26
C GLU A 96 -12.33 6.41 -23.27
N HIS A 97 -11.28 7.06 -22.78
CA HIS A 97 -9.95 6.62 -23.17
C HIS A 97 -9.90 5.10 -22.90
N ASP A 98 -9.10 4.36 -23.66
CA ASP A 98 -8.34 3.30 -23.01
C ASP A 98 -7.75 3.93 -21.75
N SER A 99 -8.46 3.76 -20.63
CA SER A 99 -7.92 4.01 -19.32
C SER A 99 -6.86 2.92 -19.24
N GLU A 100 -5.68 3.24 -19.77
CA GLU A 100 -4.46 2.81 -19.17
C GLU A 100 -4.60 3.25 -17.71
N LEU A 101 -5.25 2.38 -16.93
CA LEU A 101 -5.11 2.35 -15.49
C LEU A 101 -3.62 2.59 -15.26
N PRO A 102 -3.27 3.48 -14.32
CA PRO A 102 -1.88 3.80 -14.05
C PRO A 102 -1.05 2.52 -14.10
N ARG A 103 0.10 2.54 -14.79
CA ARG A 103 0.87 1.33 -15.10
C ARG A 103 1.02 0.37 -13.91
N ASP A 104 1.13 0.94 -12.72
CA ASP A 104 1.19 0.26 -11.43
C ASP A 104 -0.07 -0.58 -11.09
N VAL A 105 -1.26 -0.08 -11.43
CA VAL A 105 -2.55 -0.76 -11.23
C VAL A 105 -2.73 -1.90 -12.22
N GLN A 106 -2.35 -1.72 -13.49
CA GLN A 106 -2.36 -2.81 -14.47
C GLN A 106 -1.42 -3.93 -14.03
N GLU A 107 -0.21 -3.58 -13.59
CA GLU A 107 0.79 -4.54 -13.16
C GLU A 107 0.33 -5.34 -11.93
N ALA A 108 -0.35 -4.69 -10.97
CA ALA A 108 -0.97 -5.37 -9.84
C ALA A 108 -2.10 -6.33 -10.27
N ALA A 109 -2.93 -5.94 -11.25
CA ALA A 109 -3.99 -6.79 -11.77
C ALA A 109 -3.42 -8.05 -12.48
N PHE A 110 -2.32 -7.89 -13.22
CA PHE A 110 -1.60 -9.00 -13.85
C PHE A 110 -0.97 -9.95 -12.84
N GLN A 111 -0.56 -9.47 -11.67
CA GLN A 111 -0.03 -10.32 -10.60
C GLN A 111 -1.10 -11.19 -9.94
N LYS A 112 -2.31 -10.66 -9.77
CA LYS A 112 -3.39 -11.35 -9.06
C LYS A 112 -4.07 -12.42 -9.90
N THR A 113 -4.08 -12.25 -11.23
CA THR A 113 -4.85 -13.10 -12.14
C THR A 113 -3.94 -14.05 -12.92
N ASN A 114 -4.23 -15.37 -12.87
CA ASN A 114 -3.45 -16.37 -13.60
C ASN A 114 -3.81 -16.42 -15.09
N TRP A 115 -3.40 -15.40 -15.84
CA TRP A 115 -3.70 -15.27 -17.28
C TRP A 115 -3.19 -16.42 -18.15
N LYS A 116 -2.04 -17.05 -17.80
CA LYS A 116 -1.53 -18.22 -18.53
C LYS A 116 -2.45 -19.42 -18.39
N GLY A 117 -2.91 -19.70 -17.16
CA GLY A 117 -3.90 -20.74 -16.90
C GLY A 117 -5.23 -20.47 -17.61
N LYS A 118 -5.67 -19.21 -17.62
CA LYS A 118 -6.93 -18.83 -18.28
C LYS A 118 -6.85 -18.96 -19.80
N LEU A 119 -5.73 -18.56 -20.41
CA LEU A 119 -5.51 -18.77 -21.85
C LEU A 119 -5.56 -20.27 -22.20
N GLN A 120 -4.92 -21.13 -21.38
CA GLN A 120 -4.96 -22.58 -21.60
C GLN A 120 -6.38 -23.16 -21.48
N GLU A 121 -7.17 -22.69 -20.51
CA GLU A 121 -8.57 -23.07 -20.34
C GLU A 121 -9.41 -22.69 -21.57
N LEU A 122 -9.30 -21.44 -22.04
CA LEU A 122 -10.03 -20.93 -23.20
C LEU A 122 -9.63 -21.64 -24.50
N TYR A 123 -8.33 -21.93 -24.65
CA TYR A 123 -7.81 -22.69 -25.77
C TYR A 123 -8.40 -24.12 -25.80
N ASN A 124 -8.35 -24.83 -24.66
CA ASN A 124 -8.95 -26.16 -24.53
C ASN A 124 -10.45 -26.15 -24.87
N GLY A 125 -11.18 -25.16 -24.35
CA GLY A 125 -12.62 -25.02 -24.55
C GLY A 125 -12.99 -24.76 -26.01
N SER A 126 -12.23 -23.90 -26.70
CA SER A 126 -12.55 -23.49 -28.07
C SER A 126 -12.21 -24.57 -29.09
N PHE A 127 -11.09 -25.28 -28.91
CA PHE A 127 -10.66 -26.34 -29.84
C PHE A 127 -11.13 -27.74 -29.46
N ARG A 128 -11.79 -27.90 -28.30
CA ARG A 128 -12.26 -29.18 -27.74
C ARG A 128 -11.17 -30.27 -27.74
N LYS A 129 -9.92 -29.86 -27.52
CA LYS A 129 -8.74 -30.71 -27.47
C LYS A 129 -7.93 -30.37 -26.23
N ASN A 130 -7.30 -31.37 -25.63
CA ASN A 130 -6.36 -31.15 -24.55
C ASN A 130 -5.08 -30.56 -25.14
N VAL A 131 -4.68 -29.39 -24.66
CA VAL A 131 -3.41 -28.73 -25.01
C VAL A 131 -2.24 -29.66 -24.70
N GLU A 132 -1.46 -29.99 -25.72
CA GLU A 132 -0.23 -30.75 -25.55
C GLU A 132 0.89 -29.87 -24.98
N LYS A 133 1.85 -30.49 -24.28
CA LYS A 133 2.99 -29.76 -23.70
C LYS A 133 3.83 -29.17 -24.83
N GLY A 134 3.78 -27.85 -24.97
CA GLY A 134 4.53 -27.09 -25.98
C GLY A 134 3.68 -26.52 -27.10
N GLU A 135 2.37 -26.78 -27.13
CA GLU A 135 1.47 -26.21 -28.14
C GLU A 135 1.31 -24.69 -27.98
N ILE A 136 1.28 -24.21 -26.73
CA ILE A 136 1.36 -22.77 -26.41
C ILE A 136 2.80 -22.47 -25.98
N LYS A 137 3.55 -21.78 -26.84
CA LYS A 137 4.95 -21.42 -26.64
C LYS A 137 5.07 -19.97 -26.17
N TYR A 138 5.88 -19.75 -25.14
CA TYR A 138 6.21 -18.42 -24.64
C TYR A 138 7.69 -18.15 -24.90
N THR A 139 7.99 -17.06 -25.61
CA THR A 139 9.35 -16.61 -25.88
C THR A 139 9.57 -15.26 -25.22
N THR A 140 10.42 -15.21 -24.20
CA THR A 140 10.68 -13.98 -23.42
C THR A 140 12.05 -13.41 -23.78
N SER A 141 12.06 -12.17 -24.29
CA SER A 141 13.25 -11.40 -24.60
C SER A 141 13.50 -10.32 -23.54
N GLU A 142 14.77 -10.11 -23.20
CA GLU A 142 15.20 -9.01 -22.36
C GLU A 142 15.31 -7.73 -23.20
N VAL A 143 14.69 -6.65 -22.72
CA VAL A 143 14.69 -5.33 -23.33
C VAL A 143 15.44 -4.40 -22.40
N THR A 144 16.69 -4.11 -22.74
CA THR A 144 17.54 -3.22 -21.96
C THR A 144 17.22 -1.78 -22.31
N SER A 145 16.66 -1.04 -21.35
CA SER A 145 16.53 0.42 -21.43
C SER A 145 17.69 1.08 -20.70
N ALA A 146 17.96 2.37 -20.99
CA ALA A 146 19.11 3.11 -20.46
C ALA A 146 19.22 3.09 -18.92
N THR A 147 18.11 2.87 -18.22
CA THR A 147 18.04 2.91 -16.74
C THR A 147 17.53 1.63 -16.10
N THR A 148 16.89 0.72 -16.84
CA THR A 148 16.22 -0.46 -16.28
C THR A 148 16.24 -1.64 -17.24
N VAL A 149 16.48 -2.83 -16.72
CA VAL A 149 16.23 -4.09 -17.42
C VAL A 149 14.74 -4.39 -17.36
N ALA A 150 14.11 -4.61 -18.51
CA ALA A 150 12.72 -5.02 -18.60
C ALA A 150 12.58 -6.26 -19.48
N PHE A 151 11.43 -6.92 -19.41
CA PHE A 151 11.16 -8.14 -20.15
C PHE A 151 9.92 -7.97 -21.01
N ARG A 152 9.98 -8.51 -22.23
CA ARG A 152 8.84 -8.62 -23.13
C ARG A 152 8.69 -10.08 -23.52
N SER A 153 7.47 -10.59 -23.46
CA SER A 153 7.18 -11.97 -23.87
C SER A 153 6.29 -11.97 -25.10
N VAL A 154 6.44 -13.01 -25.91
CA VAL A 154 5.64 -13.30 -27.09
C VAL A 154 5.01 -14.67 -26.89
N VAL A 155 3.70 -14.77 -27.08
CA VAL A 155 2.98 -16.04 -27.03
C VAL A 155 2.56 -16.46 -28.43
N GLU A 156 2.82 -17.72 -28.76
CA GLU A 156 2.55 -18.34 -30.06
C GLU A 156 1.87 -19.68 -29.83
N ALA A 157 0.89 -20.04 -30.66
CA ALA A 157 0.30 -21.36 -30.68
C ALA A 157 -0.09 -21.76 -32.11
N SER A 158 -0.12 -23.06 -32.41
CA SER A 158 -0.40 -23.57 -33.76
C SER A 158 -1.76 -23.16 -34.33
N ARG A 159 -2.70 -22.78 -33.46
CA ARG A 159 -4.06 -22.35 -33.84
C ARG A 159 -4.29 -20.85 -33.75
N PHE A 160 -3.31 -20.09 -33.27
CA PHE A 160 -3.40 -18.65 -33.28
C PHE A 160 -3.16 -18.11 -34.68
N GLN A 161 -3.83 -17.02 -34.99
CA GLN A 161 -3.67 -16.31 -36.26
C GLN A 161 -2.29 -15.66 -36.32
N TYR A 162 -1.79 -15.16 -35.19
CA TYR A 162 -0.51 -14.45 -35.09
C TYR A 162 0.23 -14.76 -33.79
N ALA A 163 1.50 -14.34 -33.74
CA ALA A 163 2.24 -14.23 -32.50
C ALA A 163 1.79 -12.97 -31.74
N TYR A 164 1.47 -13.10 -30.45
CA TYR A 164 0.98 -11.99 -29.64
C TYR A 164 2.05 -11.48 -28.68
N HIS A 165 2.33 -10.18 -28.74
CA HIS A 165 3.32 -9.54 -27.89
C HIS A 165 2.66 -8.95 -26.65
N GLY A 166 3.20 -9.32 -25.47
CA GLY A 166 2.86 -8.66 -24.22
C GLY A 166 3.47 -7.27 -24.08
N GLN A 167 3.00 -6.55 -23.06
CA GLN A 167 3.61 -5.30 -22.60
C GLN A 167 5.00 -5.56 -21.98
N ILE A 168 5.80 -4.49 -21.87
CA ILE A 168 7.12 -4.51 -21.23
C ILE A 168 6.93 -4.44 -19.71
N CYS A 169 7.33 -5.49 -18.99
CA CYS A 169 7.20 -5.64 -17.54
C CYS A 169 8.56 -5.76 -16.85
N HIS A 170 8.61 -5.50 -15.54
CA HIS A 170 9.86 -5.60 -14.76
C HIS A 170 10.26 -7.06 -14.43
N ALA A 171 9.38 -8.04 -14.66
CA ALA A 171 9.65 -9.45 -14.39
C ALA A 171 9.24 -10.35 -15.57
N LYS A 172 10.02 -11.40 -15.84
CA LYS A 172 9.76 -12.39 -16.91
C LYS A 172 8.36 -13.01 -16.79
N LYS A 173 7.97 -13.40 -15.57
CA LYS A 173 6.65 -13.98 -15.31
C LYS A 173 5.53 -13.02 -15.73
N LEU A 174 5.62 -11.74 -15.37
CA LEU A 174 4.61 -10.73 -15.71
C LEU A 174 4.53 -10.48 -17.21
N ALA A 175 5.68 -10.45 -17.90
CA ALA A 175 5.72 -10.33 -19.34
C ALA A 175 4.97 -11.49 -20.03
N GLU A 176 5.12 -12.72 -19.54
CA GLU A 176 4.37 -13.89 -20.04
C GLU A 176 2.86 -13.78 -19.77
N HIS A 177 2.46 -13.33 -18.58
CA HIS A 177 1.05 -13.09 -18.25
C HIS A 177 0.44 -12.00 -19.14
N SER A 178 1.20 -10.93 -19.43
CA SER A 178 0.77 -9.86 -20.33
C SER A 178 0.62 -10.35 -21.77
N ALA A 179 1.55 -11.18 -22.26
CA ALA A 179 1.44 -11.78 -23.58
C ALA A 179 0.23 -12.72 -23.68
N ALA A 180 -0.01 -13.54 -22.65
CA ALA A 180 -1.19 -14.39 -22.57
C ALA A 180 -2.49 -13.57 -22.63
N HIS A 181 -2.55 -12.45 -21.88
CA HIS A 181 -3.70 -11.56 -21.90
C HIS A 181 -3.92 -10.92 -23.29
N ALA A 182 -2.85 -10.48 -23.96
CA ALA A 182 -2.94 -9.96 -25.32
C ALA A 182 -3.52 -10.98 -26.31
N ALA A 183 -3.11 -12.25 -26.20
CA ALA A 183 -3.69 -13.34 -26.99
C ALA A 183 -5.17 -13.57 -26.65
N ILE A 184 -5.54 -13.54 -25.36
CA ILE A 184 -6.95 -13.71 -24.95
C ILE A 184 -7.84 -12.65 -25.61
N CYS A 185 -7.44 -11.38 -25.52
CA CYS A 185 -8.22 -10.27 -26.06
C CYS A 185 -8.38 -10.33 -27.60
N ALA A 186 -7.41 -10.90 -28.30
CA ALA A 186 -7.42 -10.96 -29.76
C ALA A 186 -8.17 -12.21 -30.29
N GLU A 187 -7.92 -13.37 -29.70
CA GLU A 187 -8.43 -14.66 -30.21
C GLU A 187 -9.79 -15.06 -29.63
N PHE A 188 -10.15 -14.52 -28.46
CA PHE A 188 -11.39 -14.87 -27.75
C PHE A 188 -12.19 -13.61 -27.40
N PRO A 189 -12.72 -12.88 -28.41
CA PRO A 189 -13.46 -11.63 -28.18
C PRO A 189 -14.74 -11.83 -27.36
N ASP A 190 -15.32 -13.03 -27.38
CA ASP A 190 -16.50 -13.38 -26.58
C ASP A 190 -16.18 -13.52 -25.08
N TYR A 191 -14.89 -13.67 -24.73
CA TYR A 191 -14.47 -13.73 -23.34
C TYR A 191 -14.35 -12.32 -22.75
N ASN A 192 -15.31 -11.96 -21.90
CA ASN A 192 -15.28 -10.69 -21.19
C ASN A 192 -14.25 -10.72 -20.05
N TRP A 193 -12.98 -10.49 -20.38
CA TRP A 193 -11.89 -10.45 -19.41
C TRP A 193 -12.07 -9.37 -18.33
N ARG A 194 -12.88 -8.34 -18.58
CA ARG A 194 -13.17 -7.29 -17.60
C ARG A 194 -14.01 -7.78 -16.43
N GLU A 195 -14.92 -8.74 -16.67
CA GLU A 195 -15.68 -9.40 -15.60
C GLU A 195 -14.80 -10.37 -14.80
N ALA A 196 -13.77 -10.93 -15.44
CA ALA A 196 -12.82 -11.83 -14.81
C ALA A 196 -11.74 -11.11 -14.01
N LEU A 197 -11.59 -9.79 -14.19
CA LEU A 197 -10.80 -9.00 -13.25
C LEU A 197 -11.48 -9.16 -11.88
N PRO A 198 -10.77 -9.61 -10.85
CA PRO A 198 -11.32 -9.53 -9.51
C PRO A 198 -11.67 -8.06 -9.31
N LEU A 199 -12.97 -7.76 -9.24
CA LEU A 199 -13.45 -6.46 -8.82
C LEU A 199 -12.58 -6.09 -7.62
N PRO A 200 -12.03 -4.87 -7.56
CA PRO A 200 -11.31 -4.44 -6.38
C PRO A 200 -12.27 -4.63 -5.24
N GLU A 201 -12.15 -5.76 -4.53
CA GLU A 201 -12.96 -6.03 -3.37
C GLU A 201 -12.70 -4.83 -2.50
N PRO A 202 -13.77 -4.08 -2.13
CA PRO A 202 -13.66 -2.78 -1.51
C PRO A 202 -12.60 -2.93 -0.44
N ASP A 203 -11.47 -2.23 -0.61
CA ASP A 203 -10.22 -2.50 0.08
C ASP A 203 -10.54 -2.72 1.56
N TYR A 204 -10.69 -3.98 1.95
CA TYR A 204 -10.60 -4.40 3.34
C TYR A 204 -9.10 -4.41 3.64
N GLN A 205 -8.41 -3.30 3.33
CA GLN A 205 -7.07 -2.95 3.80
C GLN A 205 -7.06 -2.77 5.31
N GLY A 206 -8.23 -2.78 5.96
CA GLY A 206 -8.36 -3.06 7.38
C GLY A 206 -8.00 -4.50 7.79
N SER A 207 -8.18 -5.52 6.93
CA SER A 207 -8.03 -6.92 7.35
C SER A 207 -6.57 -7.38 7.51
N SER A 208 -5.63 -6.91 6.70
CA SER A 208 -4.22 -7.34 6.84
C SER A 208 -3.53 -6.78 8.09
N ARG A 209 -3.98 -5.61 8.60
CA ARG A 209 -3.53 -5.08 9.90
C ARG A 209 -4.42 -5.54 11.06
N ALA A 210 -5.73 -5.62 10.90
CA ALA A 210 -6.65 -6.07 11.95
C ALA A 210 -6.58 -7.58 12.23
N LEU A 211 -5.93 -8.38 11.39
CA LEU A 211 -5.70 -9.81 11.64
C LEU A 211 -4.31 -10.12 12.26
N ARG A 212 -3.57 -9.10 12.72
CA ARG A 212 -2.24 -9.31 13.34
C ARG A 212 -2.25 -9.45 14.85
N PHE A 213 -3.39 -9.34 15.53
CA PHE A 213 -3.43 -9.39 16.99
C PHE A 213 -2.90 -10.71 17.56
N LYS A 214 -3.14 -11.84 16.89
CA LYS A 214 -2.59 -13.14 17.31
C LYS A 214 -1.06 -13.18 17.23
N SER A 215 -0.48 -12.70 16.12
CA SER A 215 0.98 -12.64 15.95
C SER A 215 1.61 -11.64 16.91
N GLU A 216 1.03 -10.44 17.05
CA GLU A 216 1.50 -9.42 17.99
C GLU A 216 1.41 -9.89 19.44
N LEU A 217 0.36 -10.65 19.79
CA LEU A 217 0.22 -11.25 21.11
C LEU A 217 1.33 -12.28 21.35
N HIS A 218 1.59 -13.18 20.41
CA HIS A 218 2.70 -14.14 20.51
C HIS A 218 4.04 -13.42 20.73
N GLU A 219 4.33 -12.36 19.97
CA GLU A 219 5.53 -11.54 20.13
C GLU A 219 5.60 -10.88 21.52
N THR A 220 4.46 -10.35 22.00
CA THR A 220 4.37 -9.72 23.32
C THR A 220 4.63 -10.72 24.44
N ILE A 221 4.03 -11.91 24.38
CA ILE A 221 4.24 -12.94 25.40
C ILE A 221 5.66 -13.49 25.35
N LYS A 222 6.24 -13.68 24.15
CA LYS A 222 7.65 -14.07 23.99
C LYS A 222 8.59 -13.05 24.63
N ALA A 223 8.31 -11.75 24.46
CA ALA A 223 9.09 -10.68 25.08
C ALA A 223 8.91 -10.63 26.61
N LEU A 224 7.73 -10.96 27.15
CA LEU A 224 7.47 -10.97 28.59
C LEU A 224 8.09 -12.17 29.30
N THR A 225 8.06 -13.36 28.68
CA THR A 225 8.54 -14.60 29.32
C THR A 225 10.00 -14.92 29.00
N ASN A 226 10.58 -14.28 27.98
CA ASN A 226 11.88 -14.63 27.39
C ASN A 226 11.98 -16.13 27.00
N LYS A 227 10.85 -16.77 26.69
CA LYS A 227 10.76 -18.16 26.24
C LYS A 227 10.05 -18.24 24.91
N GLU A 228 10.35 -19.26 24.12
CA GLU A 228 9.57 -19.53 22.90
C GLU A 228 8.15 -19.95 23.28
N VAL A 229 7.17 -19.20 22.76
CA VAL A 229 5.75 -19.43 23.02
C VAL A 229 5.24 -20.43 22.01
N THR A 230 4.80 -21.58 22.50
CA THR A 230 4.19 -22.65 21.71
C THR A 230 2.67 -22.48 21.64
N ARG A 231 2.00 -23.34 20.88
CA ARG A 231 0.53 -23.34 20.80
C ARG A 231 -0.12 -23.73 22.12
N ASP A 232 0.55 -24.55 22.92
CA ASP A 232 0.02 -25.05 24.20
C ASP A 232 0.09 -23.99 25.30
N ASP A 233 0.92 -22.96 25.12
CA ASP A 233 1.02 -21.81 26.04
C ASP A 233 -0.16 -20.83 25.90
N LEU A 234 -0.80 -20.81 24.72
CA LEU A 234 -1.91 -19.92 24.35
C LEU A 234 -3.07 -20.71 23.73
N PRO A 235 -3.75 -21.59 24.48
CA PRO A 235 -4.92 -22.29 23.97
C PRO A 235 -6.06 -21.30 23.69
N TYR A 236 -6.66 -21.44 22.50
CA TYR A 236 -7.86 -20.72 22.10
C TYR A 236 -9.05 -21.67 22.14
N GLU A 237 -10.07 -21.31 22.90
CA GLU A 237 -11.34 -22.02 22.95
C GLU A 237 -12.39 -21.17 22.24
N THR A 238 -13.04 -21.71 21.21
CA THR A 238 -14.09 -20.99 20.48
C THR A 238 -15.42 -21.68 20.72
N SER A 239 -16.42 -20.94 21.17
CA SER A 239 -17.80 -21.39 21.35
C SER A 239 -18.74 -20.66 20.40
N PHE A 240 -19.85 -21.31 20.08
CA PHE A 240 -20.95 -20.70 19.34
C PHE A 240 -21.74 -19.79 20.29
N PHE A 241 -22.08 -18.58 19.84
CA PHE A 241 -22.85 -17.61 20.61
C PHE A 241 -24.26 -17.53 20.04
N PRO A 242 -25.28 -18.16 20.67
CA PRO A 242 -26.61 -18.32 20.11
C PRO A 242 -27.51 -17.07 20.20
N ASP A 243 -26.98 -15.91 20.59
CA ASP A 243 -27.78 -14.77 21.07
C ASP A 243 -28.34 -13.86 19.95
N ASN A 244 -28.23 -14.25 18.67
CA ASN A 244 -28.77 -13.50 17.55
C ASN A 244 -29.52 -14.42 16.59
N ASP A 245 -30.86 -14.29 16.54
CA ASP A 245 -31.81 -15.04 15.70
C ASP A 245 -31.54 -14.98 14.17
N ARG A 246 -30.47 -14.29 13.72
CA ARG A 246 -30.21 -14.06 12.29
C ARG A 246 -28.78 -14.32 11.83
N ASP A 247 -27.78 -14.34 12.71
CA ASP A 247 -26.38 -14.52 12.31
C ASP A 247 -25.62 -15.43 13.27
N GLN A 248 -24.99 -16.48 12.72
CA GLN A 248 -24.09 -17.37 13.46
C GLN A 248 -22.85 -16.58 13.92
N GLN A 249 -22.79 -16.26 15.21
CA GLN A 249 -21.65 -15.58 15.82
C GLN A 249 -20.80 -16.55 16.65
N TYR A 250 -19.52 -16.29 16.70
CA TYR A 250 -18.51 -17.03 17.45
C TYR A 250 -17.88 -16.13 18.49
N VAL A 251 -17.69 -16.66 19.70
CA VAL A 251 -16.91 -16.01 20.75
C VAL A 251 -15.72 -16.91 21.04
N ALA A 252 -14.53 -16.32 21.16
CA ALA A 252 -13.33 -17.05 21.55
C ALA A 252 -12.80 -16.56 22.88
N ARG A 253 -12.20 -17.49 23.62
CA ARG A 253 -11.48 -17.26 24.88
C ARG A 253 -10.04 -17.69 24.70
N VAL A 254 -9.09 -16.82 25.06
CA VAL A 254 -7.65 -17.12 25.09
C VAL A 254 -7.18 -17.24 26.54
N THR A 255 -6.40 -18.27 26.86
CA THR A 255 -5.87 -18.50 28.21
C THR A 255 -4.34 -18.40 28.21
N LEU A 256 -3.77 -17.71 29.20
CA LEU A 256 -2.34 -17.55 29.42
C LEU A 256 -1.75 -18.69 30.25
N ALA A 257 -1.46 -19.84 29.66
CA ALA A 257 -0.94 -20.98 30.42
C ALA A 257 0.48 -20.71 31.00
N CYS A 258 1.28 -19.89 30.32
CA CYS A 258 2.68 -19.64 30.67
C CYS A 258 2.92 -18.58 31.76
N LEU A 259 1.89 -17.83 32.20
CA LEU A 259 2.01 -16.72 33.15
C LEU A 259 1.16 -16.96 34.41
N ASP A 260 -0.08 -16.47 34.43
CA ASP A 260 -0.98 -16.44 35.59
C ASP A 260 -2.23 -17.31 35.38
N LYS A 261 -2.31 -18.06 34.26
CA LYS A 261 -3.50 -18.80 33.83
C LYS A 261 -4.75 -17.92 33.70
N SER A 262 -4.57 -16.61 33.53
CA SER A 262 -5.69 -15.70 33.25
C SER A 262 -6.31 -16.01 31.89
N SER A 263 -7.62 -15.85 31.79
CA SER A 263 -8.36 -16.06 30.55
C SER A 263 -9.10 -14.79 30.13
N TYR A 264 -9.16 -14.57 28.82
CA TYR A 264 -9.71 -13.36 28.22
C TYR A 264 -10.68 -13.73 27.11
N THR A 265 -11.89 -13.18 27.16
CA THR A 265 -12.94 -13.48 26.19
C THR A 265 -13.08 -12.30 25.23
N GLY A 266 -12.98 -12.60 23.93
CA GLY A 266 -13.14 -11.63 22.86
C GLY A 266 -14.60 -11.26 22.61
N ARG A 267 -14.80 -10.25 21.75
CA ARG A 267 -16.14 -9.88 21.28
C ARG A 267 -16.69 -10.93 20.30
N PRO A 268 -18.03 -11.09 20.20
CA PRO A 268 -18.64 -11.94 19.19
C PRO A 268 -18.25 -11.52 17.77
N ALA A 269 -17.95 -12.48 16.90
CA ALA A 269 -17.55 -12.25 15.52
C ALA A 269 -18.16 -13.28 14.57
N MET A 270 -18.30 -12.92 13.29
CA MET A 270 -18.95 -13.79 12.28
C MET A 270 -18.15 -15.06 11.95
N ASN A 271 -16.84 -15.06 12.19
CA ASN A 271 -15.95 -16.17 11.87
C ASN A 271 -15.15 -16.59 13.10
N LYS A 272 -14.90 -17.90 13.26
CA LYS A 272 -14.02 -18.44 14.33
C LYS A 272 -12.66 -17.73 14.36
N LYS A 273 -12.06 -17.51 13.18
CA LYS A 273 -10.78 -16.79 13.04
C LYS A 273 -10.85 -15.35 13.56
N LEU A 274 -11.96 -14.64 13.31
CA LEU A 274 -12.15 -13.27 13.78
C LEU A 274 -12.41 -13.23 15.30
N ALA A 275 -13.12 -14.23 15.83
CA ALA A 275 -13.37 -14.37 17.25
C ALA A 275 -12.04 -14.58 18.02
N GLU A 276 -11.15 -15.44 17.52
CA GLU A 276 -9.80 -15.62 18.09
C GLU A 276 -8.99 -14.32 18.10
N GLN A 277 -9.05 -13.54 17.03
CA GLN A 277 -8.36 -12.25 16.94
C GLN A 277 -8.93 -11.22 17.93
N ALA A 278 -10.25 -11.18 18.08
CA ALA A 278 -10.91 -10.32 19.06
C ALA A 278 -10.54 -10.71 20.51
N ALA A 279 -10.34 -11.99 20.78
CA ALA A 279 -9.86 -12.46 22.09
C ALA A 279 -8.41 -12.03 22.34
N ALA A 280 -7.54 -12.17 21.33
CA ALA A 280 -6.14 -11.72 21.41
C ALA A 280 -6.01 -10.20 21.60
N GLU A 281 -6.87 -9.42 20.92
CA GLU A 281 -6.91 -7.97 21.08
C GLU A 281 -7.26 -7.55 22.51
N GLU A 282 -8.31 -8.15 23.08
CA GLU A 282 -8.77 -7.74 24.42
C GLU A 282 -7.80 -8.14 25.52
N MET A 283 -7.15 -9.28 25.35
CA MET A 283 -6.03 -9.68 26.19
C MET A 283 -4.88 -8.66 26.16
N LYS A 284 -4.42 -8.27 24.95
CA LYS A 284 -3.35 -7.28 24.80
C LYS A 284 -3.73 -5.95 25.46
N ARG A 285 -4.98 -5.53 25.31
CA ARG A 285 -5.50 -4.31 25.94
C ARG A 285 -5.39 -4.36 27.47
N LEU A 286 -5.76 -5.49 28.08
CA LEU A 286 -5.71 -5.67 29.53
C LEU A 286 -4.28 -5.79 30.07
N GLU A 287 -3.37 -6.46 29.35
CA GLU A 287 -1.96 -6.53 29.74
C GLU A 287 -1.27 -5.15 29.69
N VAL A 288 -1.54 -4.34 28.67
CA VAL A 288 -1.05 -2.96 28.62
C VAL A 288 -1.57 -2.14 29.81
N GLN A 289 -2.82 -2.35 30.23
CA GLN A 289 -3.37 -1.70 31.42
C GLN A 289 -2.70 -2.16 32.71
N LYS A 290 -2.44 -3.47 32.88
CA LYS A 290 -1.71 -4.01 34.05
C LYS A 290 -0.29 -3.44 34.12
N ALA A 291 0.45 -3.45 33.01
CA ALA A 291 1.80 -2.90 32.93
C ALA A 291 1.85 -1.41 33.26
N ARG A 292 0.85 -0.62 32.82
CA ARG A 292 0.71 0.80 33.19
C ARG A 292 0.45 1.00 34.68
N LYS A 293 -0.44 0.20 35.28
CA LYS A 293 -0.73 0.26 36.72
C LYS A 293 0.49 -0.12 37.57
N GLN A 294 1.24 -1.13 37.15
CA GLN A 294 2.47 -1.53 37.83
C GLN A 294 3.53 -0.44 37.79
N LYS A 295 3.84 0.13 36.62
CA LYS A 295 4.78 1.26 36.49
C LYS A 295 4.33 2.49 37.30
N ALA A 296 3.03 2.72 37.43
CA ALA A 296 2.51 3.80 38.25
C ALA A 296 2.72 3.54 39.75
N ARG A 297 2.55 2.30 40.22
CA ARG A 297 2.84 1.90 41.60
C ARG A 297 4.32 2.02 41.94
N GLU A 298 5.20 1.50 41.08
CA GLU A 298 6.66 1.61 41.25
C GLU A 298 7.12 3.08 41.32
N ARG A 299 6.55 3.95 40.48
CA ARG A 299 6.83 5.40 40.55
C ARG A 299 6.29 6.06 41.80
N ALA A 300 5.16 5.59 42.34
CA ALA A 300 4.61 6.11 43.58
C ALA A 300 5.48 5.69 44.78
N GLU A 301 5.94 4.44 44.81
CA GLU A 301 6.85 3.91 45.84
C GLU A 301 8.21 4.62 45.79
N GLN A 302 8.79 4.82 44.61
CA GLN A 302 10.04 5.58 44.46
C GLN A 302 9.92 7.03 44.91
N LYS A 303 8.78 7.69 44.63
CA LYS A 303 8.51 9.05 45.13
C LYS A 303 8.33 9.08 46.65
N GLY A 304 7.68 8.05 47.22
CA GLY A 304 7.53 7.90 48.66
C GLY A 304 8.89 7.78 49.35
N LEU A 305 9.75 6.90 48.85
CA LEU A 305 11.12 6.73 49.35
C LEU A 305 11.94 8.01 49.23
N HIS A 306 11.88 8.69 48.07
CA HIS A 306 12.61 9.94 47.88
C HIS A 306 12.11 11.06 48.80
N SER A 307 10.81 11.17 49.02
CA SER A 307 10.24 12.13 49.98
C SER A 307 10.68 11.85 51.41
N GLN A 308 10.81 10.59 51.79
CA GLN A 308 11.28 10.20 53.12
C GLN A 308 12.77 10.55 53.30
N THR A 309 13.61 10.26 52.30
CA THR A 309 15.05 10.62 52.34
C THR A 309 15.26 12.13 52.45
N VAL A 310 14.46 12.95 51.77
CA VAL A 310 14.56 14.42 51.86
C VAL A 310 14.18 14.92 53.26
N GLN A 311 13.18 14.32 53.92
CA GLN A 311 12.81 14.68 55.29
C GLN A 311 13.91 14.32 56.29
N ASP A 312 14.52 13.14 56.16
CA ASP A 312 15.62 12.71 57.03
C ASP A 312 16.89 13.59 56.84
N GLU A 313 17.18 14.05 55.62
CA GLU A 313 18.28 14.99 55.34
C GLU A 313 18.02 16.40 55.91
N GLU A 314 16.78 16.90 55.82
CA GLU A 314 16.39 18.19 56.42
C GLU A 314 16.49 18.14 57.96
N GLU A 315 16.02 17.08 58.62
CA GLU A 315 16.16 16.90 60.08
C GLU A 315 17.63 16.74 60.52
N SER A 316 18.45 16.03 59.75
CA SER A 316 19.88 15.91 60.03
C SER A 316 20.63 17.24 59.89
N SER A 317 20.16 18.17 59.05
CA SER A 317 20.83 19.46 58.84
C SER A 317 20.65 20.45 59.99
N TYR A 318 19.67 20.24 60.87
CA TYR A 318 19.32 21.16 61.96
C TYR A 318 19.98 20.86 63.32
N THR A 319 20.78 19.79 63.44
CA THR A 319 21.35 19.34 64.73
C THR A 319 22.80 19.75 64.99
N TYR A 320 23.44 20.51 64.10
CA TYR A 320 24.81 21.00 64.28
C TYR A 320 24.85 22.54 64.36
N GLY A 321 24.54 23.11 65.51
CA GLY A 321 24.64 24.56 65.66
C GLY A 321 24.27 25.13 67.03
N ASP A 322 24.58 24.46 68.14
CA ASP A 322 24.52 25.14 69.44
C ASP A 322 25.33 24.44 70.55
N SER A 323 26.64 24.24 70.33
CA SER A 323 27.53 23.75 71.39
C SER A 323 28.97 24.20 71.15
N GLU A 324 29.31 25.44 71.51
CA GLU A 324 30.60 25.80 72.14
C GLU A 324 30.63 27.30 72.49
N SER A 325 29.93 27.65 73.56
CA SER A 325 30.23 28.82 74.38
C SER A 325 30.73 28.32 75.74
N GLY A 326 32.02 28.54 76.02
CA GLY A 326 32.68 28.29 77.30
C GLY A 326 34.12 28.78 77.19
N ASP A 327 34.35 30.09 77.22
CA ASP A 327 34.64 30.92 78.41
C ASP A 327 35.83 30.46 79.26
N ALA A 328 36.84 31.35 79.28
CA ALA A 328 37.78 31.75 80.35
C ALA A 328 38.76 30.71 80.95
N ASP A 329 40.07 31.01 80.96
CA ASP A 329 40.68 31.93 81.93
C ASP A 329 42.19 32.23 81.62
N PRO A 330 42.76 33.36 82.11
CA PRO A 330 44.05 33.93 81.69
C PRO A 330 45.22 33.78 82.71
N ALA A 331 46.44 34.05 82.22
CA ALA A 331 47.61 34.69 82.88
C ALA A 331 48.04 34.19 84.29
N ALA A 332 49.26 33.68 84.52
CA ALA A 332 50.58 34.35 84.65
C ALA A 332 51.45 33.51 85.65
N PRO A 333 52.68 33.87 86.08
CA PRO A 333 53.77 34.64 85.47
C PRO A 333 55.17 33.92 85.50
N VAL A 334 56.08 34.48 84.71
CA VAL A 334 57.52 34.70 84.90
C VAL A 334 58.14 34.27 86.25
N GLN A 335 59.21 33.45 86.19
CA GLN A 335 60.56 33.79 86.68
C GLN A 335 61.65 33.00 85.95
#